data_AF-A0A351T522-F1
#
_entry.id   AF-A0A351T522-F1
#
_cell.length_a   1.000
_cell.length_b   1.000
_cell.length_c   1.000
_cell.angle_alpha   90.00
_cell.angle_beta   90.00
_cell.angle_gamma   90.00
#
_symmetry.space_group_name_H-M   'P 1'
#
loop_
_entity.id
_entity.type
_entity.pdbx_description
1 polymer ?
#
loop_
_entity_poly.entity_id
_entity_poly.type
_entity_poly.pdbx_seq_one_letter_code
_entity_poly.pdbx_strand_id
1 'polypeptide(L)' 'MADKPELVALNKADALSPELLAEAKAALEAACGKPVMVVSGATGQGVTEVLRNLLQVIDAAARQDAPQPDEKERWQP' A
#
# COMPACT_ATOMS: atom_id res chain seq x y z
N MET A 1 13.19 -6.93 13.75
CA MET A 1 12.75 -6.36 12.46
C MET A 1 11.31 -5.96 12.69
N ALA A 2 11.01 -4.65 12.75
CA ALA A 2 9.64 -4.21 12.97
C ALA A 2 8.80 -4.60 11.74
N ASP A 3 7.58 -5.10 11.96
CA ASP A 3 6.64 -5.46 10.89
C ASP A 3 6.19 -4.15 10.22
N LYS A 4 6.92 -3.75 9.18
CA LYS A 4 6.64 -2.51 8.46
C LYS A 4 5.46 -2.80 7.53
N PRO A 5 4.43 -1.93 7.50
CA PRO A 5 3.35 -2.11 6.56
C PRO A 5 3.88 -2.13 5.12
N GLU A 6 3.33 -3.02 4.32
CA GLU A 6 3.80 -3.33 2.97
C GLU A 6 2.63 -3.27 1.98
N LEU A 7 2.92 -2.79 0.78
CA LEU A 7 1.99 -2.74 -0.35
C LEU A 7 2.65 -3.41 -1.55
N VAL A 8 1.95 -4.34 -2.20
CA VAL A 8 2.45 -5.11 -3.34
C VAL A 8 1.84 -4.58 -4.63
N ALA A 9 2.70 -4.34 -5.63
CA ALA A 9 2.27 -3.83 -6.93
C ALA A 9 2.95 -4.56 -8.09
N LEU A 10 2.15 -5.09 -9.02
CA LEU A 10 2.60 -5.71 -10.26
C LEU A 10 2.86 -4.61 -11.31
N ASN A 11 4.13 -4.40 -11.65
CA ASN A 11 4.55 -3.39 -12.61
C ASN A 11 4.64 -3.95 -14.04
N LYS A 12 4.65 -3.04 -15.03
CA LYS A 12 4.67 -3.30 -16.47
C LYS A 12 3.38 -3.95 -17.00
N ALA A 13 2.24 -3.53 -16.46
CA ALA A 13 0.93 -4.00 -16.90
C ALA A 13 0.65 -3.76 -18.40
N ASP A 14 1.26 -2.74 -18.99
CA ASP A 14 1.14 -2.38 -20.41
C ASP A 14 1.72 -3.44 -21.36
N ALA A 15 2.62 -4.31 -20.88
CA ALA A 15 3.25 -5.35 -21.68
C ALA A 15 2.45 -6.66 -21.71
N LEU A 16 1.37 -6.76 -20.93
CA LEU A 16 0.58 -7.98 -20.75
C LEU A 16 -0.78 -7.83 -21.45
N SER A 17 -1.27 -8.93 -22.02
CA SER A 17 -2.68 -9.02 -22.41
C SER A 17 -3.58 -9.03 -21.16
N PRO A 18 -4.87 -8.65 -21.26
CA PRO A 18 -5.77 -8.61 -20.11
C PRO A 18 -5.88 -9.94 -19.35
N GLU A 19 -5.84 -11.04 -20.10
CA GLU A 19 -5.90 -12.42 -19.60
C GLU A 19 -4.64 -12.79 -18.82
N LEU A 20 -3.45 -12.53 -19.39
CA LEU A 20 -2.18 -12.78 -18.72
C LEU A 20 -1.99 -11.87 -17.50
N LEU A 21 -2.47 -10.63 -17.57
CA LEU A 21 -2.43 -9.70 -16.45
C LEU A 21 -3.27 -10.20 -15.27
N ALA A 22 -4.47 -10.72 -15.53
CA ALA A 22 -5.34 -11.28 -14.51
C ALA A 22 -4.72 -12.52 -13.86
N GLU A 23 -4.13 -13.42 -14.66
CA GLU A 23 -3.44 -14.62 -14.16
C GLU A 23 -2.22 -14.24 -13.29
N ALA A 24 -1.36 -13.35 -13.78
CA ALA A 24 -0.17 -12.91 -13.06
C ALA A 24 -0.52 -12.20 -11.75
N LYS A 25 -1.58 -11.36 -11.76
CA LYS A 25 -2.09 -10.72 -10.54
C LYS A 25 -2.56 -11.76 -9.53
N ALA A 26 -3.40 -12.72 -9.95
CA ALA A 26 -3.92 -13.75 -9.06
C ALA A 26 -2.81 -14.65 -8.47
N ALA A 27 -1.83 -15.03 -9.30
CA ALA A 27 -0.68 -15.80 -8.85
C ALA A 27 0.16 -15.04 -7.81
N LEU A 28 0.37 -13.73 -8.01
CA LEU A 28 1.10 -12.90 -7.07
C LEU A 28 0.31 -12.67 -5.78
N GLU A 29 -1.00 -12.47 -5.85
CA GLU A 29 -1.87 -12.35 -4.66
C GLU A 29 -1.82 -13.62 -3.81
N ALA A 30 -1.85 -14.80 -4.44
CA ALA A 30 -1.73 -16.08 -3.75
C ALA A 30 -0.35 -16.27 -3.10
N ALA A 31 0.73 -15.85 -3.77
CA ALA A 31 2.08 -15.97 -3.26
C ALA A 31 2.38 -14.98 -2.11
N CYS A 32 1.87 -13.76 -2.20
CA CYS A 32 2.10 -12.71 -1.20
C CYS A 32 1.09 -12.75 -0.04
N GLY A 33 -0.07 -13.38 -0.22
CA GLY A 33 -1.17 -13.38 0.76
C GLY A 33 -1.77 -12.00 0.99
N LYS A 34 -1.60 -11.07 0.04
CA LYS A 34 -2.00 -9.66 0.11
C LYS A 34 -2.58 -9.21 -1.21
N PRO A 35 -3.48 -8.21 -1.22
CA PRO A 35 -3.99 -7.63 -2.45
C PRO A 35 -2.86 -7.01 -3.27
N VAL A 36 -2.87 -7.26 -4.58
CA VAL A 36 -1.87 -6.74 -5.52
C VAL A 36 -2.47 -5.61 -6.34
N MET A 37 -1.80 -4.47 -6.35
CA MET A 37 -2.15 -3.36 -7.24
C MET A 37 -1.51 -3.56 -8.61
N VAL A 38 -2.13 -3.03 -9.66
CA VAL A 38 -1.61 -3.13 -11.04
C VAL A 38 -1.14 -1.76 -11.49
N VAL A 39 0.07 -1.71 -12.04
CA VAL A 39 0.73 -0.45 -12.42
C VAL A 39 1.54 -0.60 -13.72
N SER A 40 1.63 0.48 -14.46
CA SER A 40 2.68 0.69 -15.46
C SER A 40 3.43 1.96 -15.13
N GLY A 41 4.70 1.84 -14.77
CA GLY A 41 5.59 2.99 -14.64
C GLY A 41 5.88 3.69 -15.96
N ALA A 42 5.72 2.99 -17.10
CA ALA A 42 5.97 3.56 -18.42
C ALA A 42 4.80 4.43 -18.91
N THR A 43 3.56 3.99 -18.69
CA THR A 43 2.36 4.73 -19.13
C THR A 43 1.75 5.60 -18.03
N GLY A 44 2.16 5.41 -16.78
CA GLY A 44 1.56 6.07 -15.62
C GLY A 44 0.28 5.39 -15.12
N GLN A 45 -0.18 4.31 -15.76
CA GLN A 45 -1.36 3.56 -15.32
C GLN A 45 -1.20 3.09 -13.86
N GLY A 46 -2.20 3.38 -13.03
CA GLY A 46 -2.26 2.89 -11.64
C GLY A 46 -1.27 3.56 -10.67
N VAL A 47 -0.33 4.37 -11.14
CA VAL A 47 0.71 5.00 -10.30
C VAL A 47 0.08 5.92 -9.25
N THR A 48 -0.86 6.77 -9.64
CA THR A 48 -1.53 7.69 -8.71
C THR A 48 -2.25 6.96 -7.58
N GLU A 49 -2.93 5.86 -7.90
CA GLU A 49 -3.67 5.07 -6.91
C GLU A 49 -2.71 4.37 -5.94
N VAL A 50 -1.60 3.82 -6.44
CA VAL A 50 -0.56 3.22 -5.59
C VAL A 50 0.02 4.26 -4.62
N LEU A 51 0.35 5.47 -5.11
CA LEU A 51 0.89 6.53 -4.28
C LEU A 51 -0.11 7.04 -3.23
N ARG A 52 -1.40 7.12 -3.57
CA ARG A 52 -2.46 7.47 -2.62
C ARG A 52 -2.60 6.43 -1.50
N ASN A 53 -2.62 5.15 -1.85
CA ASN A 53 -2.66 4.07 -0.86
C ASN A 53 -1.41 4.08 0.02
N LEU A 54 -0.24 4.32 -0.56
CA LEU A 54 1.01 4.42 0.20
C LEU A 54 0.96 5.58 1.20
N LEU A 55 0.45 6.74 0.80
CA LEU A 55 0.28 7.88 1.70
C LEU A 55 -0.65 7.54 2.88
N GLN A 56 -1.78 6.88 2.61
CA GLN A 56 -2.70 6.45 3.68
C GLN A 56 -2.03 5.49 4.68
N VAL A 57 -1.20 4.57 4.19
CA VAL A 57 -0.43 3.64 5.03
C VAL A 57 0.57 4.41 5.90
N ILE A 58 1.26 5.39 5.32
CA ILE A 58 2.24 6.22 6.04
C ILE A 58 1.55 7.05 7.12
N ASP A 59 0.45 7.72 6.80
CA ASP A 59 -0.32 8.52 7.75
C ASP A 59 -0.88 7.66 8.90
N ALA A 60 -1.37 6.46 8.59
CA ALA A 60 -1.85 5.53 9.60
C ALA A 60 -0.73 5.08 10.55
N ALA A 61 0.45 4.75 10.01
CA ALA A 61 1.61 4.37 10.82
C ALA A 61 2.09 5.55 11.70
N ALA A 62 2.20 6.76 11.13
CA ALA A 62 2.60 7.95 11.88
C ALA A 62 1.64 8.26 13.04
N ARG A 63 0.34 8.01 12.85
CA ARG A 63 -0.66 8.19 13.91
C ARG A 63 -0.55 7.16 15.04
N GLN A 64 -0.11 5.95 14.75
CA GLN A 64 0.09 4.90 15.75
C GLN A 64 1.32 5.18 16.62
N ASP A 65 2.38 5.73 16.03
CA ASP A 65 3.61 6.14 16.73
C ASP A 65 3.48 7.49 17.48
N ALA A 66 2.38 8.23 17.28
CA ALA A 66 2.18 9.51 17.95
C ALA A 66 2.08 9.32 19.48
N PRO A 67 2.86 10.06 20.28
CA PRO A 67 2.79 9.96 21.73
C PRO A 67 1.37 10.30 22.19
N GLN A 68 0.76 9.39 22.97
CA GLN A 68 -0.49 9.72 23.64
C GLN A 68 -0.19 10.81 24.68
N PRO A 69 -0.96 11.91 24.72
CA PRO A 69 -0.78 12.93 25.75
C PRO A 69 -0.95 12.29 27.11
N ASP A 70 0.04 12.48 27.99
CA ASP A 70 0.04 11.96 29.35
C ASP A 70 -1.26 12.39 30.05
N GLU A 71 -1.88 11.48 30.79
CA GLU A 71 -3.16 11.74 31.46
C GLU A 71 -3.08 12.95 32.40
N LYS A 72 -1.87 13.35 32.84
CA LYS A 72 -1.60 14.54 33.65
C LYS A 72 -1.65 15.87 32.87
N GLU A 73 -1.48 15.86 31.56
CA GLU A 73 -1.57 17.05 30.70
C GLU A 73 -3.01 17.29 30.18
N ARG A 74 -3.93 16.38 30.50
CA ARG A 74 -5.34 16.51 30.15
C ARG A 74 -6.00 17.45 31.16
N TRP A 75 -6.02 18.74 30.83
CA TRP A 75 -6.72 19.85 31.49
C TRP A 75 -7.62 19.42 32.67
N GLN A 76 -7.19 19.72 33.89
CA GLN A 76 -8.02 19.63 35.09
C GLN A 76 -8.49 21.04 35.46
N PRO A 77 -9.78 21.26 35.74
CA PRO A 77 -10.35 22.58 36.03
C PRO A 77 -9.78 23.22 37.31
#